data_AF-A0A8H4A328-F1
#
_entry.id   AF-A0A8H4A328-F1
#
_cell.length_a   1.000
_cell.length_b   1.000
_cell.length_c   1.000
_cell.angle_alpha   90.00
_cell.angle_beta   90.00
_cell.angle_gamma   90.00
#
_symmetry.space_group_name_H-M   'P 1'
#
loop_
_entity.id
_entity.type
_entity.pdbx_description
1 polymer ?
#
loop_
_entity_poly.entity_id
_entity_poly.type
_entity_poly.pdbx_seq_one_letter_code
_entity_poly.pdbx_strand_id
1 'polypeptide(L)'
;MICLQKSLVLSYRNDKTTCQEINNIAFSSYASCYVNSGVCLLPPADWDLILHTINCEDLFLGPASMQVLSTIAKCVKLYAFLVKKYVCQLK
;
A
#
# COMPACT_ATOMS: atom_id res chain seq x y z
N MET A 1 -0.46 8.28 -8.42
CA MET A 1 -0.48 9.73 -8.10
C MET A 1 -1.87 10.36 -8.02
N ILE A 2 -2.89 9.90 -8.78
CA ILE A 2 -4.24 10.50 -8.76
C ILE A 2 -4.97 10.41 -7.40
N CYS A 3 -4.85 9.30 -6.65
CA CYS A 3 -5.60 9.16 -5.39
C CYS A 3 -5.11 10.14 -4.31
N LEU A 4 -3.79 10.28 -4.15
CA LEU A 4 -3.19 11.16 -3.15
C LEU A 4 -3.62 12.61 -3.38
N GLN A 5 -3.52 13.07 -4.63
CA GLN A 5 -3.96 14.40 -5.01
C GLN A 5 -5.45 14.60 -4.68
N LYS A 6 -6.32 13.63 -5.02
CA LYS A 6 -7.75 13.69 -4.68
C LYS A 6 -8.01 13.75 -3.17
N SER A 7 -7.28 12.98 -2.37
CA SER A 7 -7.44 12.95 -0.91
C SER A 7 -6.98 14.25 -0.24
N LEU A 8 -6.02 14.97 -0.83
CA LEU A 8 -5.46 16.20 -0.27
C LEU A 8 -6.14 17.48 -0.76
N VAL A 9 -6.97 17.43 -1.80
CA VAL A 9 -7.68 18.62 -2.33
C VAL A 9 -8.50 19.34 -1.26
N LEU A 10 -9.11 18.61 -0.32
CA LEU A 10 -9.89 19.21 0.76
C LEU A 10 -8.99 19.88 1.81
N SER A 11 -7.84 19.29 2.11
CA SER A 11 -6.84 19.86 3.03
C SER A 11 -6.20 21.12 2.46
N TYR A 12 -5.98 21.20 1.15
CA TYR A 12 -5.44 22.39 0.49
C TYR A 12 -6.35 23.61 0.63
N ARG A 13 -7.66 23.42 0.77
CA ARG A 13 -8.66 24.50 0.91
C ARG A 13 -8.87 24.96 2.34
N ASN A 14 -8.16 24.38 3.31
CA ASN A 14 -8.32 24.68 4.73
C ASN A 14 -7.01 25.23 5.31
N ASP A 15 -6.99 26.55 5.54
CA ASP A 15 -5.83 27.28 6.05
C ASP A 15 -5.44 26.90 7.50
N LYS A 16 -6.26 26.09 8.17
CA LYS A 16 -6.01 25.59 9.53
C LYS A 16 -5.41 24.19 9.56
N THR A 17 -5.31 23.50 8.41
CA THR A 17 -4.79 22.13 8.38
C THR A 17 -3.30 22.11 8.71
N THR A 18 -2.93 21.25 9.65
CA THR A 18 -1.54 21.09 10.11
C THR A 18 -0.76 20.12 9.21
N CYS A 19 0.57 20.23 9.23
CA CYS A 19 1.46 19.27 8.55
C CYS A 19 1.19 17.82 9.01
N GLN A 20 0.85 17.62 10.28
CA GLN A 20 0.54 16.30 10.83
C GLN A 20 -0.77 15.74 10.26
N GLU A 21 -1.80 16.58 10.11
CA GLU A 21 -3.06 16.17 9.48
C GLU A 21 -2.87 15.82 8.00
N ILE A 22 -2.10 16.62 7.25
CA ILE A 22 -1.76 16.33 5.85
C ILE A 22 -1.05 14.98 5.75
N ASN A 23 -0.07 14.74 6.63
CA ASN A 23 0.69 13.49 6.68
C ASN A 23 -0.24 12.29 6.92
N ASN A 24 -1.14 12.39 7.91
CA ASN A 24 -2.10 11.35 8.24
C ASN A 24 -3.09 11.06 7.08
N ILE A 25 -3.60 12.10 6.43
CA ILE A 25 -4.50 11.97 5.27
C ILE A 25 -3.79 11.30 4.09
N ALA A 26 -2.54 11.70 3.82
CA ALA A 26 -1.73 11.08 2.79
C ALA A 26 -1.58 9.58 3.04
N PHE A 27 -1.04 9.20 4.20
CA PHE A 27 -0.73 7.79 4.49
C PHE A 27 -1.95 6.90 4.68
N SER A 28 -3.06 7.42 5.19
CA SER A 28 -4.32 6.65 5.31
C SER A 28 -4.95 6.33 3.95
N SER A 29 -4.67 7.13 2.91
CA SER A 29 -5.24 6.94 1.57
C SER A 29 -4.58 5.82 0.75
N TYR A 30 -3.34 5.43 1.09
CA TYR A 30 -2.50 4.61 0.21
C TYR A 30 -3.08 3.21 0.00
N ALA A 31 -3.47 2.51 1.06
CA ALA A 31 -3.95 1.14 0.95
C ALA A 31 -5.22 1.03 0.07
N SER A 32 -6.19 1.90 0.31
CA SER A 32 -7.40 1.95 -0.51
C SER A 32 -7.11 2.41 -1.94
N CYS A 33 -6.15 3.32 -2.15
CA CYS A 33 -5.73 3.72 -3.48
C CYS A 33 -5.16 2.56 -4.29
N TYR A 34 -4.25 1.76 -3.72
CA TYR A 34 -3.64 0.64 -4.43
C TYR A 34 -4.68 -0.41 -4.82
N VAL A 35 -5.60 -0.74 -3.90
CA VAL A 35 -6.72 -1.65 -4.16
C VAL A 35 -7.60 -1.13 -5.29
N ASN A 36 -8.04 0.12 -5.21
CA ASN A 36 -8.90 0.74 -6.23
C ASN A 36 -8.20 0.94 -7.58
N SER A 37 -6.87 1.04 -7.58
CA SER A 37 -6.05 1.13 -8.79
C SER A 37 -5.81 -0.24 -9.43
N GLY A 38 -6.34 -1.32 -8.84
CA GLY A 38 -6.34 -2.64 -9.45
C GLY A 38 -5.20 -3.55 -9.02
N VAL A 39 -4.47 -3.26 -7.93
CA VAL A 39 -3.36 -4.12 -7.47
C VAL A 39 -3.82 -5.56 -7.22
N CYS A 40 -5.06 -5.79 -6.78
CA CYS A 40 -5.60 -7.13 -6.55
C CYS A 40 -5.89 -7.92 -7.85
N LEU A 41 -5.88 -7.26 -9.01
CA LEU A 41 -6.22 -7.83 -10.31
C LEU A 41 -4.97 -8.10 -11.17
N LEU A 42 -3.79 -7.66 -10.72
CA LEU A 42 -2.55 -7.89 -11.43
C LEU A 42 -2.23 -9.40 -11.50
N PRO A 43 -1.53 -9.84 -12.56
CA PRO A 43 -1.00 -11.20 -12.62
C PRO A 43 0.12 -11.41 -11.59
N PRO A 44 0.39 -12.67 -11.19
CA PRO A 44 1.44 -12.97 -10.21
C PRO A 44 2.85 -12.46 -10.56
N ALA A 45 3.19 -12.36 -11.85
CA ALA A 45 4.48 -11.83 -12.30
C ALA A 45 4.65 -10.34 -11.92
N ASP A 46 3.59 -9.55 -12.02
CA ASP A 46 3.61 -8.13 -11.68
C ASP A 46 3.68 -7.93 -10.16
N TRP A 47 2.99 -8.78 -9.38
CA TRP A 47 3.16 -8.79 -7.92
C TRP A 47 4.59 -9.08 -7.52
N ASP A 48 5.24 -10.02 -8.20
CA ASP A 48 6.62 -10.34 -7.92
C ASP A 48 7.56 -9.17 -8.19
N LEU A 49 7.35 -8.48 -9.32
CA LEU A 49 8.12 -7.29 -9.66
C LEU A 49 7.91 -6.17 -8.62
N ILE A 50 6.67 -5.92 -8.21
CA ILE A 50 6.34 -4.95 -7.16
C ILE A 50 7.08 -5.28 -5.87
N LEU A 51 7.07 -6.55 -5.44
CA LEU A 51 7.73 -6.97 -4.21
C LEU A 51 9.26 -6.87 -4.30
N HIS A 52 9.86 -7.09 -5.48
CA HIS A 52 11.30 -6.87 -5.68
C HIS A 52 11.71 -5.39 -5.63
N THR A 53 10.81 -4.47 -5.97
CA THR A 53 11.08 -3.03 -5.87
C THR A 53 10.96 -2.49 -4.45
N ILE A 54 10.25 -3.18 -3.56
CA ILE A 54 10.08 -2.77 -2.17
C ILE A 54 11.16 -3.47 -1.34
N ASN A 55 11.90 -2.72 -0.54
CA ASN A 55 12.88 -3.33 0.34
C ASN A 55 12.15 -4.18 1.40
N CYS A 56 12.64 -5.39 1.71
CA CYS A 56 11.96 -6.27 2.68
C CYS A 56 11.79 -5.62 4.07
N GLU A 57 12.72 -4.74 4.45
CA GLU A 57 12.58 -3.89 5.65
C GLU A 57 11.36 -2.96 5.59
N ASP A 58 11.06 -2.36 4.44
CA ASP A 58 9.90 -1.49 4.28
C ASP A 58 8.57 -2.26 4.34
N LEU A 59 8.61 -3.56 4.02
CA LEU A 59 7.46 -4.45 4.05
C LEU A 59 7.03 -4.81 5.49
N PHE A 60 7.99 -4.96 6.41
CA PHE A 60 7.74 -5.52 7.74
C PHE A 60 8.21 -4.66 8.92
N LEU A 61 9.14 -3.72 8.71
CA LEU A 61 9.83 -2.99 9.79
C LEU A 61 9.78 -1.47 9.62
N GLY A 62 9.47 -0.96 8.42
CA GLY A 62 9.37 0.47 8.15
C GLY A 62 8.01 1.10 8.51
N PRO A 63 7.91 2.45 8.58
CA PRO A 63 6.65 3.16 8.83
C PRO A 63 5.59 2.95 7.72
N ALA A 64 6.01 2.48 6.54
CA ALA A 64 5.14 2.12 5.42
C ALA A 64 4.57 0.69 5.51
N SER A 65 5.13 -0.18 6.37
CA SER A 65 4.77 -1.60 6.49
C SER A 65 3.27 -1.81 6.73
N MET A 66 2.66 -1.01 7.62
CA MET A 66 1.23 -1.09 7.92
C MET A 66 0.34 -0.82 6.69
N GLN A 67 0.79 0.03 5.77
CA GLN A 67 0.05 0.34 4.55
C GLN A 67 0.17 -0.79 3.53
N VAL A 68 1.37 -1.37 3.40
CA VAL A 68 1.61 -2.54 2.56
C VAL A 68 0.79 -3.73 3.05
N LEU A 69 0.83 -4.02 4.34
CA LEU A 69 0.02 -5.07 4.97
C LEU A 69 -1.48 -4.83 4.81
N SER A 70 -1.96 -3.59 5.01
CA SER A 70 -3.37 -3.24 4.79
C SER A 70 -3.81 -3.42 3.34
N THR A 71 -2.92 -3.15 2.38
CA THR A 71 -3.18 -3.39 0.95
C THR A 71 -3.27 -4.88 0.66
N ILE A 72 -2.31 -5.67 1.14
CA ILE A 72 -2.25 -7.12 0.96
C ILE A 72 -3.48 -7.79 1.60
N ALA A 73 -3.86 -7.39 2.81
CA ALA A 73 -5.01 -7.95 3.52
C ALA A 73 -6.34 -7.73 2.78
N LYS A 74 -6.44 -6.67 1.97
CA LYS A 74 -7.60 -6.40 1.12
C LYS A 74 -7.60 -7.18 -0.19
N CYS A 75 -6.49 -7.85 -0.54
CA CYS A 75 -6.33 -8.61 -1.78
C CYS A 75 -6.12 -10.11 -1.49
N VAL A 76 -7.20 -10.89 -1.44
CA VAL A 76 -7.16 -12.34 -1.13
C VAL A 76 -6.20 -13.14 -2.03
N LYS A 77 -6.19 -12.86 -3.35
CA LYS A 77 -5.32 -13.58 -4.30
C LYS A 77 -3.84 -13.26 -4.11
N LEU A 78 -3.52 -11.99 -3.87
CA LEU A 78 -2.15 -11.54 -3.57
C LEU A 78 -1.67 -12.14 -2.24
N TYR A 79 -2.51 -12.15 -1.21
CA TYR A 79 -2.21 -12.79 0.06
C TYR A 79 -1.89 -14.29 -0.11
N ALA A 80 -2.73 -15.04 -0.83
CA ALA A 80 -2.50 -16.46 -1.11
C ALA A 80 -1.19 -16.70 -1.90
N PHE A 81 -0.87 -15.83 -2.86
CA PHE A 81 0.38 -15.86 -3.60
C PHE A 81 1.60 -15.67 -2.68
N LEU A 82 1.55 -14.67 -1.79
CA LEU A 82 2.61 -14.38 -0.83
C LEU A 82 2.85 -15.54 0.15
N VAL A 83 1.79 -16.11 0.71
CA VAL A 83 1.90 -17.27 1.62
C VAL A 83 2.55 -18.44 0.88
N LYS A 84 2.10 -18.76 -0.34
CA LYS A 84 2.70 -19.83 -1.15
C LYS A 84 4.16 -19.55 -1.48
N LYS A 85 4.53 -18.29 -1.72
CA LYS A 85 5.87 -17.93 -2.16
C LYS A 85 6.88 -17.83 -1.01
N TYR A 86 6.51 -17.26 0.13
CA TYR A 86 7.48 -16.95 1.20
C TYR A 86 7.34 -17.87 2.42
N VAL A 87 6.14 -18.34 2.76
CA VAL A 87 5.94 -19.23 3.93
C VAL A 87 6.23 -20.69 3.58
N CYS A 88 5.95 -21.13 2.34
CA CYS A 88 6.32 -22.49 1.91
C CYS A 88 7.79 -22.66 1.48
N GLN A 89 8.58 -21.58 1.41
CA GLN A 89 10.03 -21.61 1.14
C GLN A 89 10.88 -21.59 2.43
N LEU A 90 10.27 -21.42 3.60
CA LEU A 90 10.90 -21.56 4.92
C LEU A 90 10.97 -23.03 5.36
N LYS A 91 11.44 -23.90 4.46
CA LYS A 91 11.65 -25.33 4.74
C LYS A 91 13.11 -25.70 4.53
#